data_AF-A0A6B3IBW9-F1
#
_entry.id   AF-A0A6B3IBW9-F1
#
_cell.length_a   1.000
_cell.length_b   1.000
_cell.length_c   1.000
_cell.angle_alpha   90.00
_cell.angle_beta   90.00
_cell.angle_gamma   90.00
#
_symmetry.space_group_name_H-M   'P 1'
#
loop_
_entity.id
_entity.type
_entity.pdbx_description
1 polymer ?
#
loop_
_entity_poly.entity_id
_entity_poly.type
_entity_poly.pdbx_seq_one_letter_code
_entity_poly.pdbx_strand_id
1 'polypeptide(L)'
;LALAWPSNEIAVMGAEGAANVIFRREINAADDPEAVRQQKIKEYQVELMHPYYAAERGLVDDVIDPRQTRRIIIRSLAMLRHK
;
A
#
# COMPACT_ATOMS: atom_id res chain seq x y z
N LEU A 1 3.74 -10.38 14.27
CA LEU A 1 3.01 -10.98 13.14
C LEU A 1 2.06 -9.91 12.62
N ALA A 2 2.40 -9.30 11.50
CA ALA A 2 1.66 -8.28 10.79
C ALA A 2 1.13 -8.90 9.49
N LEU A 3 -0.17 -8.79 9.26
CA LEU A 3 -0.87 -9.41 8.13
C LEU A 3 -1.59 -8.32 7.35
N ALA A 4 -1.67 -8.47 6.04
CA ALA A 4 -2.47 -7.62 5.17
C ALA A 4 -3.47 -8.45 4.36
N TRP A 5 -4.54 -7.82 3.91
CA TRP A 5 -5.44 -8.31 2.88
C TRP A 5 -5.06 -7.74 1.51
N PRO A 6 -5.48 -8.39 0.41
CA PRO A 6 -5.28 -7.87 -0.95
C PRO A 6 -5.83 -6.46 -1.17
N SER A 7 -6.84 -6.05 -0.39
CA SER A 7 -7.48 -4.74 -0.48
C SER A 7 -6.87 -3.67 0.43
N ASN A 8 -5.84 -3.99 1.23
CA ASN A 8 -5.19 -2.99 2.07
C ASN A 8 -4.31 -2.06 1.24
N GLU A 9 -4.54 -0.75 1.36
CA GLU A 9 -3.63 0.26 0.87
C GLU A 9 -2.62 0.59 1.99
N ILE A 10 -1.33 0.36 1.73
CA ILE A 10 -0.26 0.62 2.69
C ILE A 10 0.66 1.68 2.10
N ALA A 11 0.64 2.89 2.65
CA ALA A 11 1.45 4.00 2.19
C ALA A 11 1.77 4.98 3.32
N VAL A 12 2.81 5.80 3.13
CA VAL A 12 3.19 6.86 4.08
C VAL A 12 2.15 7.98 4.14
N MET A 13 1.53 8.27 2.99
CA MET A 13 0.46 9.26 2.83
C MET A 13 -0.42 8.88 1.62
N GLY A 14 -1.56 9.54 1.46
CA GLY A 14 -2.44 9.32 0.31
C GLY A 14 -1.79 9.73 -1.03
N ALA A 15 -2.18 9.06 -2.12
CA ALA A 15 -1.62 9.26 -3.47
C ALA A 15 -1.68 10.72 -3.94
N GLU A 16 -2.78 11.45 -3.67
CA GLU A 16 -2.90 12.86 -4.06
C GLU A 16 -1.84 13.74 -3.40
N GLY A 17 -1.65 13.58 -2.09
CA GLY A 17 -0.62 14.32 -1.35
C GLY A 17 0.78 13.98 -1.85
N ALA A 18 1.05 12.69 -2.06
CA ALA A 18 2.35 12.24 -2.56
C ALA A 18 2.63 12.77 -3.97
N ALA A 19 1.66 12.69 -4.88
CA ALA A 19 1.81 13.14 -6.26
C ALA A 19 2.08 14.65 -6.36
N ASN A 20 1.36 15.46 -5.56
CA ASN A 20 1.52 16.92 -5.53
C ASN A 20 2.88 17.37 -4.97
N VAL A 21 3.56 16.52 -4.18
CA VAL A 21 4.90 16.80 -3.65
C VAL A 21 5.98 16.27 -4.58
N ILE A 22 5.89 15.00 -4.97
CA ILE A 22 6.93 14.29 -5.75
C ILE A 22 6.97 14.80 -7.19
N PHE A 23 5.80 14.91 -7.84
CA PHE A 23 5.68 15.27 -9.25
C PHE A 23 5.35 16.76 -9.46
N ARG A 24 5.50 17.58 -8.42
CA ARG A 24 5.14 19.01 -8.45
C ARG A 24 5.68 19.77 -9.66
N ARG A 25 6.94 19.52 -10.02
CA ARG A 25 7.61 20.19 -11.14
C ARG A 25 7.06 19.73 -12.49
N GLU A 26 6.80 18.44 -12.63
CA GLU A 26 6.26 17.84 -13.86
C GLU A 26 4.82 18.29 -14.10
N ILE A 27 4.00 18.28 -13.05
CA ILE A 27 2.61 18.79 -13.08
C ILE A 27 2.60 20.27 -13.50
N ASN A 28 3.45 21.10 -12.90
CA ASN A 28 3.46 22.54 -13.18
C ASN A 28 4.03 22.90 -14.57
N ALA A 29 4.85 22.03 -15.16
CA ALA A 29 5.45 22.24 -16.47
C ALA A 29 4.61 21.65 -17.62
N ALA A 30 3.53 20.93 -17.30
CA ALA A 30 2.67 20.29 -18.28
C ALA A 30 1.72 21.29 -18.95
N ASP A 31 1.37 21.01 -20.22
CA ASP A 31 0.35 21.77 -20.95
C ASP A 31 -1.05 21.64 -20.31
N ASP A 32 -1.33 20.47 -19.73
CA ASP A 32 -2.51 20.23 -18.90
C ASP A 32 -2.09 19.67 -17.52
N PRO A 33 -1.84 20.56 -16.54
CA PRO A 33 -1.45 20.18 -15.19
C PRO A 33 -2.45 19.24 -14.50
N GLU A 34 -3.74 19.41 -14.76
CA GLU A 34 -4.77 18.61 -14.10
C GLU A 34 -4.77 17.18 -14.62
N ALA A 35 -4.69 17.00 -15.94
CA ALA A 35 -4.58 15.68 -16.55
C ALA A 35 -3.31 14.95 -16.07
N VAL A 36 -2.16 15.63 -16.04
CA VAL A 36 -0.90 15.04 -15.55
C VAL A 36 -1.00 14.71 -14.06
N ARG A 37 -1.61 15.57 -13.25
CA ARG A 37 -1.84 15.30 -11.82
C ARG A 37 -2.66 14.02 -11.64
N GLN A 38 -3.80 13.88 -12.30
CA GLN A 38 -4.64 12.69 -12.20
C GLN A 38 -3.91 11.42 -12.65
N GLN A 39 -3.12 11.52 -13.72
CA GLN A 39 -2.30 10.42 -14.19
C GLN A 39 -1.25 9.99 -13.14
N LYS A 40 -0.53 10.94 -12.55
CA LYS A 40 0.48 10.65 -11.52
C LYS A 40 -0.10 10.10 -10.23
N ILE A 41 -1.29 10.56 -9.83
CA ILE A 41 -2.01 10.00 -8.68
C ILE A 41 -2.32 8.53 -8.93
N LYS A 42 -2.85 8.20 -10.11
CA LYS A 42 -3.19 6.82 -10.48
C LYS A 42 -1.97 5.93 -10.56
N GLU A 43 -0.89 6.41 -11.18
CA GLU A 43 0.40 5.70 -11.24
C GLU A 43 0.93 5.42 -9.82
N TYR A 44 0.96 6.43 -8.97
CA TYR A 44 1.41 6.28 -7.58
C TYR A 44 0.56 5.27 -6.81
N GLN A 45 -0.77 5.31 -6.98
CA GLN A 45 -1.66 4.37 -6.30
C GLN A 45 -1.42 2.93 -6.76
N VAL A 46 -1.31 2.70 -8.06
CA VAL A 46 -1.11 1.34 -8.63
C VAL A 46 0.24 0.76 -8.25
N GLU A 47 1.31 1.56 -8.31
CA GLU A 47 2.68 1.09 -8.13
C GLU A 47 3.09 0.99 -6.65
N LEU A 48 2.51 1.81 -5.77
CA LEU A 48 3.02 1.97 -4.41
C LEU A 48 1.97 1.75 -3.32
N MET A 49 0.68 1.83 -3.63
CA MET A 49 -0.39 1.70 -2.63
C MET A 49 -1.04 0.30 -2.67
N HIS A 50 -0.23 -0.75 -2.59
CA HIS A 50 -0.71 -2.12 -2.56
C HIS A 50 0.04 -2.95 -1.50
N PRO A 51 -0.58 -4.01 -0.95
CA PRO A 51 -0.03 -4.73 0.20
C PRO A 51 1.22 -5.53 -0.16
N TYR A 52 1.37 -5.93 -1.42
CA TYR A 52 2.56 -6.64 -1.89
C TYR A 52 3.82 -5.77 -1.84
N TYR A 53 3.72 -4.46 -2.06
CA TYR A 53 4.85 -3.54 -1.93
C TYR A 53 5.43 -3.56 -0.50
N ALA A 54 4.54 -3.63 0.49
CA ALA A 54 4.90 -3.75 1.90
C ALA A 54 5.45 -5.14 2.25
N ALA A 55 4.89 -6.21 1.66
CA ALA A 55 5.34 -7.57 1.87
C ALA A 55 6.76 -7.80 1.33
N GLU A 56 7.06 -7.31 0.13
CA GLU A 56 8.40 -7.37 -0.49
C GLU A 56 9.49 -6.71 0.38
N ARG A 57 9.10 -5.73 1.21
CA ARG A 57 9.99 -5.00 2.13
C ARG A 57 10.00 -5.57 3.54
N GLY A 58 9.28 -6.66 3.79
CA GLY A 58 9.16 -7.28 5.11
C GLY A 58 8.42 -6.41 6.15
N LEU A 59 7.63 -5.43 5.70
CA LEU A 59 6.82 -4.59 6.59
C LEU A 59 5.57 -5.33 7.09
N VAL A 60 5.08 -6.28 6.28
CA VAL A 60 4.07 -7.26 6.66
C VAL A 60 4.64 -8.66 6.44
N ASP A 61 4.27 -9.59 7.30
CA ASP A 61 4.74 -10.98 7.24
C ASP A 61 4.05 -11.77 6.11
N ASP A 62 2.78 -11.45 5.79
CA ASP A 62 2.01 -12.15 4.75
C ASP A 62 0.82 -11.32 4.23
N VAL A 63 0.39 -11.57 2.98
CA VAL A 63 -0.85 -11.06 2.36
C VAL A 63 -1.82 -12.22 2.20
N ILE A 64 -2.90 -12.20 2.98
CA ILE A 64 -3.78 -13.37 3.16
C ILE A 64 -5.18 -13.14 2.59
N ASP A 65 -5.85 -14.21 2.16
CA ASP A 65 -7.27 -14.15 1.83
C ASP A 65 -8.09 -13.75 3.08
N PRO A 66 -8.99 -12.75 3.01
CA PRO A 66 -9.80 -12.34 4.15
C PRO A 66 -10.54 -13.49 4.85
N ARG A 67 -10.94 -14.53 4.11
CA ARG A 67 -11.62 -15.73 4.65
C ARG A 67 -10.70 -16.59 5.53
N GLN A 68 -9.39 -16.50 5.34
CA GLN A 68 -8.39 -17.25 6.11
C GLN A 68 -8.00 -16.57 7.42
N THR A 69 -8.36 -15.29 7.61
CA THR A 69 -7.98 -14.46 8.76
C THR A 69 -8.13 -15.18 10.09
N ARG A 70 -9.31 -15.75 10.38
CA ARG A 70 -9.57 -16.47 11.64
C ARG A 70 -8.61 -17.64 11.85
N ARG A 71 -8.40 -18.46 10.82
CA ARG A 71 -7.51 -19.63 10.88
C ARG A 71 -6.07 -19.22 11.15
N ILE A 72 -5.61 -18.18 10.47
CA ILE A 72 -4.23 -17.70 10.59
C ILE A 72 -4.00 -17.08 11.97
N ILE A 73 -4.93 -16.26 12.48
CA ILE A 73 -4.83 -15.69 13.83
C ILE A 73 -4.75 -16.79 14.90
N ILE A 74 -5.60 -17.82 14.83
CA ILE A 74 -5.57 -18.94 15.80
C ILE A 74 -4.20 -19.62 15.79
N ARG A 75 -3.66 -19.92 14.60
CA ARG A 75 -2.34 -20.55 14.47
C ARG A 75 -1.22 -19.65 15.01
N SER A 76 -1.26 -18.37 14.68
CA SER A 76 -0.28 -17.38 15.13
C SER A 76 -0.29 -17.22 16.65
N LEU A 77 -1.46 -17.15 17.27
CA LEU A 77 -1.58 -17.07 18.74
C LEU A 77 -1.08 -18.34 19.42
N ALA A 78 -1.39 -19.53 18.87
CA ALA A 78 -0.89 -20.79 19.40
C ALA A 78 0.65 -20.87 19.35
N MET A 79 1.26 -20.39 18.27
CA MET A 79 2.71 -20.30 18.11
C MET A 79 3.34 -19.31 19.10
N LEU A 80 2.70 -18.16 19.32
CA LEU A 80 3.22 -17.08 20.17
C LEU A 80 2.88 -17.24 21.65
N ARG A 81 2.18 -18.31 22.05
CA ARG A 81 1.65 -18.49 23.41
C ARG A 81 2.69 -18.38 24.54
N HIS A 82 3.94 -18.75 24.25
CA HIS A 82 5.03 -18.80 25.22
C HIS A 82 6.17 -17.84 24.88
N LYS A 83 5.87 -16.83 24.05
CA LYS A 83 6.81 -15.78 23.68
C LYS A 83 6.79 -14.65 24.70
#